data_AF-A0A921ZS33-F1
#
_entry.id   AF-A0A921ZS33-F1
#
_cell.length_a   1.000
_cell.length_b   1.000
_cell.length_c   1.000
_cell.angle_alpha   90.00
_cell.angle_beta   90.00
_cell.angle_gamma   90.00
#
_symmetry.space_group_name_H-M   'P 1'
#
loop_
_entity.id
_entity.type
_entity.pdbx_description
1 polymer ?
#
loop_
_entity_poly.entity_id
_entity_poly.type
_entity_poly.pdbx_seq_one_letter_code
_entity_poly.pdbx_strand_id
1 'polypeptide(L)'
;MKMFKPLLNVSILNARILLESSQNSRVDHLSFRLQLVDAILSRHFSQVPVPRLPPADRAANLPRVVVEHNHWPVYIPNPPDRQNNRQTRARCVVCSSHGIRGRSTPFMCESCNVPLCAVNCFKAYHAS
;
A
#
# COMPACT_ATOMS: atom_id res chain seq x y z
N MET A 1 -18.92 -27.27 -12.98
CA MET A 1 -19.38 -27.88 -11.71
C MET A 1 -20.76 -27.33 -11.29
N LYS A 2 -21.85 -27.82 -11.91
CA LYS A 2 -23.21 -27.31 -11.61
C LYS A 2 -23.78 -27.84 -10.28
N MET A 3 -23.39 -29.05 -9.88
CA MET A 3 -23.92 -29.73 -8.68
C MET A 3 -23.12 -29.48 -7.39
N PHE A 4 -21.88 -29.02 -7.50
CA PHE A 4 -20.99 -28.88 -6.34
C PHE A 4 -21.50 -27.84 -5.33
N LYS A 5 -21.86 -26.64 -5.79
CA LYS A 5 -22.32 -25.56 -4.90
C LYS A 5 -23.64 -25.93 -4.18
N PRO A 6 -24.66 -26.48 -4.86
CA PRO A 6 -25.86 -26.97 -4.18
C PRO A 6 -25.56 -28.03 -3.11
N LEU A 7 -24.76 -29.05 -3.45
CA LEU A 7 -24.43 -30.13 -2.51
C LEU A 7 -23.67 -29.62 -1.28
N LEU A 8 -22.71 -28.71 -1.48
CA LEU A 8 -21.97 -28.10 -0.40
C LEU A 8 -22.90 -27.32 0.55
N ASN A 9 -23.81 -26.52 0.00
CA ASN A 9 -24.77 -25.75 0.79
C ASN A 9 -25.70 -26.64 1.63
N VAL A 10 -26.23 -27.71 1.03
CA VAL A 10 -27.08 -28.68 1.74
C VAL A 10 -26.30 -29.39 2.84
N SER A 11 -25.04 -29.77 2.57
CA SER A 11 -24.18 -30.43 3.56
C SER A 11 -23.90 -29.52 4.77
N ILE A 12 -23.60 -28.23 4.52
CA ILE A 12 -23.39 -27.23 5.57
C ILE A 12 -24.67 -27.03 6.40
N LEU A 13 -25.84 -26.98 5.75
CA LEU A 13 -27.12 -26.85 6.43
C LEU A 13 -27.39 -28.07 7.34
N ASN A 14 -27.21 -29.28 6.80
CA ASN A 14 -27.41 -30.51 7.55
C ASN A 14 -26.49 -30.61 8.77
N ALA A 15 -25.21 -30.23 8.62
CA ALA A 15 -24.26 -30.20 9.73
C ALA A 15 -24.71 -29.24 10.85
N ARG A 16 -25.23 -28.07 10.50
CA ARG A 16 -25.76 -27.12 11.49
C ARG A 16 -26.97 -27.66 12.24
N ILE A 17 -27.91 -28.30 11.53
CA ILE A 17 -29.10 -28.90 12.15
C ILE A 17 -28.71 -29.99 13.15
N LEU A 18 -27.71 -30.82 12.80
CA LEU A 18 -27.17 -31.84 13.71
C LEU A 18 -26.49 -31.22 14.93
N LEU A 19 -25.80 -30.09 14.77
CA LEU A 19 -25.19 -29.37 15.89
C LEU A 19 -26.27 -28.80 16.83
N GLU A 20 -27.28 -28.13 16.27
CA GLU A 20 -28.41 -27.55 17.01
C GLU A 20 -29.19 -28.63 17.78
N SER A 21 -29.39 -29.81 17.19
CA SER A 21 -30.03 -30.94 17.88
C SER A 21 -29.15 -31.55 18.97
N SER A 22 -27.83 -31.64 18.77
CA SER A 22 -26.90 -32.19 19.75
C SER A 22 -26.70 -31.29 20.97
N GLN A 23 -26.67 -29.98 20.78
CA GLN A 23 -26.45 -28.98 21.84
C GLN A 23 -27.76 -28.50 22.47
N ASN A 24 -28.91 -28.90 21.90
CA ASN A 24 -30.25 -28.43 22.26
C ASN A 24 -30.36 -26.90 22.36
N SER A 25 -29.59 -26.20 21.51
CA SER A 25 -29.45 -24.75 21.52
C SER A 25 -29.41 -24.23 20.08
N ARG A 26 -30.06 -23.10 19.82
CA ARG A 26 -30.11 -22.54 18.47
C ARG A 26 -28.75 -21.98 18.08
N VAL A 27 -28.26 -22.41 16.92
CA VAL A 27 -26.98 -21.94 16.37
C VAL A 27 -27.25 -20.96 15.23
N ASP A 28 -26.75 -19.73 15.36
CA ASP A 28 -26.84 -18.73 14.31
C ASP A 28 -26.16 -19.21 13.01
N HIS A 29 -26.80 -18.97 11.87
CA HIS A 29 -26.35 -19.44 10.57
C HIS A 29 -25.02 -18.81 10.14
N LEU A 30 -24.86 -17.51 10.36
CA LEU A 30 -23.67 -16.79 9.95
C LEU A 30 -22.49 -17.19 10.82
N SER A 31 -22.70 -17.21 12.14
CA SER A 31 -21.70 -17.60 13.13
C SER A 31 -21.16 -19.01 12.87
N PHE A 32 -22.05 -19.97 12.60
CA PHE A 32 -21.65 -21.35 12.24
C PHE A 32 -20.78 -21.39 10.98
N ARG A 33 -21.14 -20.63 9.94
CA ARG A 33 -20.38 -20.61 8.69
C ARG A 33 -19.00 -19.99 8.87
N LEU A 34 -18.87 -18.93 9.65
CA LEU A 34 -17.58 -18.32 9.96
C LEU A 34 -16.67 -19.29 10.71
N GLN A 35 -17.19 -19.93 11.76
CA GLN A 35 -16.46 -20.95 12.51
C GLN A 35 -16.03 -22.13 11.63
N LEU A 36 -16.89 -22.56 10.70
CA LEU A 36 -16.56 -23.63 9.75
C LEU A 36 -15.43 -23.21 8.80
N VAL A 37 -15.45 -21.98 8.29
CA VAL A 37 -14.38 -21.43 7.44
C VAL A 37 -13.07 -21.38 8.22
N ASP A 38 -13.08 -20.85 9.44
CA ASP A 38 -11.89 -20.77 10.29
C ASP A 38 -11.32 -22.16 10.61
N ALA A 39 -12.18 -23.14 10.89
CA ALA A 39 -11.76 -24.53 11.13
C ALA A 39 -11.12 -25.18 9.89
N ILE A 40 -11.67 -24.93 8.70
CA ILE A 40 -11.11 -25.47 7.45
C ILE A 40 -9.75 -24.82 7.16
N LEU A 41 -9.68 -23.49 7.26
CA LEU A 41 -8.44 -22.74 6.99
C LEU A 41 -7.36 -23.12 8.01
N SER A 42 -7.64 -23.07 9.31
CA SER A 42 -6.64 -23.42 10.33
C SER A 42 -6.05 -24.82 10.15
N ARG A 43 -6.85 -25.78 9.67
CA ARG A 43 -6.38 -27.17 9.47
C ARG A 43 -5.61 -27.41 8.17
N HIS A 44 -5.95 -26.70 7.10
CA HIS A 44 -5.44 -26.99 5.76
C HIS A 44 -4.60 -25.88 5.14
N PHE A 45 -4.57 -24.68 5.72
CA PHE A 45 -3.83 -23.54 5.17
C PHE A 45 -2.32 -23.82 5.07
N SER A 46 -1.74 -24.53 6.05
CA SER A 46 -0.33 -24.94 6.03
C SER A 46 0.03 -25.93 4.92
N GLN A 47 -0.96 -26.61 4.34
CA GLN A 47 -0.78 -27.60 3.28
C GLN A 47 -0.93 -26.98 1.88
N VAL A 48 -1.38 -25.72 1.79
CA VAL A 48 -1.51 -25.01 0.52
C VAL A 48 -0.10 -24.78 -0.01
N PRO A 49 0.23 -25.28 -1.22
CA PRO A 49 1.51 -24.98 -1.84
C PRO A 49 1.62 -23.46 -1.99
N VAL A 50 2.54 -22.87 -1.22
CA VAL A 50 2.92 -21.47 -1.45
C VAL A 50 3.40 -21.39 -2.89
N PRO A 51 2.88 -20.47 -3.72
CA PRO A 51 3.43 -20.24 -5.04
C PRO A 51 4.94 -20.14 -4.88
N ARG A 52 5.70 -20.99 -5.58
CA ARG A 52 7.15 -20.90 -5.56
C ARG A 52 7.49 -19.50 -6.02
N LEU A 53 7.79 -18.59 -5.09
CA LEU A 53 8.48 -17.38 -5.45
C LEU A 53 9.71 -17.85 -6.24
N PRO A 54 10.02 -17.22 -7.37
CA PRO A 54 11.24 -17.52 -8.09
C PRO A 54 12.41 -17.57 -7.09
N PRO A 55 13.34 -18.54 -7.21
CA PRO A 55 14.51 -18.60 -6.35
C PRO A 55 15.12 -17.20 -6.21
N ALA A 56 15.56 -16.83 -5.01
CA ALA A 56 16.14 -15.50 -4.74
C ALA A 56 17.25 -15.13 -5.74
N ASP A 57 17.86 -16.10 -6.42
CA ASP A 57 18.82 -15.91 -7.50
C ASP A 57 18.25 -15.20 -8.75
N ARG A 58 16.94 -15.25 -8.99
CA ARG A 58 16.28 -14.42 -10.01
C ARG A 58 16.01 -13.00 -9.54
N ALA A 59 16.03 -12.73 -8.24
CA ALA A 59 16.04 -11.36 -7.72
C ALA A 59 17.40 -10.66 -7.89
N ALA A 60 18.47 -11.42 -8.13
CA ALA A 60 19.78 -10.86 -8.50
C ALA A 60 19.83 -10.35 -9.95
N ASN A 61 18.95 -10.83 -10.83
CA ASN A 61 18.89 -10.46 -12.26
C ASN A 61 17.65 -9.64 -12.65
N LEU A 62 16.74 -9.38 -11.71
CA LEU A 62 15.85 -8.23 -11.87
C LEU A 62 16.74 -7.00 -11.82
N PRO A 63 16.58 -5.99 -12.72
CA PRO A 63 17.21 -4.71 -12.51
C PRO A 63 16.75 -4.23 -11.14
N ARG A 64 17.60 -4.42 -10.14
CA ARG A 64 17.44 -3.84 -8.83
C ARG A 64 17.44 -2.37 -9.16
N VAL A 65 16.28 -1.71 -9.06
CA VAL A 65 16.25 -0.26 -9.01
C VAL A 65 16.92 0.07 -7.69
N VAL A 66 18.25 0.08 -7.70
CA VAL A 66 19.03 0.71 -6.65
C VAL A 66 18.63 2.15 -6.81
N VAL A 67 17.72 2.62 -5.96
CA VAL A 67 17.38 4.03 -5.91
C VAL A 67 18.58 4.69 -5.24
N GLU A 68 19.66 4.86 -5.99
CA GLU A 68 20.92 5.42 -5.50
C GLU A 68 20.71 6.88 -5.06
N HIS A 69 19.61 7.52 -5.50
CA HIS A 69 19.33 8.92 -5.26
C HIS A 69 17.83 9.14 -5.01
N ASN A 70 17.42 8.99 -3.74
CA ASN A 70 16.07 9.24 -3.23
C ASN A 70 15.76 10.76 -3.21
N HIS A 71 15.67 11.42 -4.36
CA HIS A 71 15.29 12.84 -4.41
C HIS A 71 13.90 12.98 -4.98
N TRP A 72 12.93 13.29 -4.11
CA TRP A 72 11.56 13.54 -4.52
C TRP A 72 11.14 14.99 -4.27
N PRO A 73 10.39 15.59 -5.20
CA PRO A 73 9.77 16.87 -4.99
C PRO A 73 8.58 16.70 -4.04
N VAL A 74 8.67 17.31 -2.87
CA VAL A 74 7.59 17.39 -1.88
C VAL A 74 7.16 18.84 -1.69
N TYR A 75 5.95 19.04 -1.17
CA TYR A 75 5.47 20.37 -0.83
C TYR A 75 6.19 20.92 0.41
N ILE A 76 6.50 22.22 0.40
CA ILE A 76 7.06 22.91 1.57
C ILE A 76 6.00 22.89 2.70
N PRO A 77 6.34 22.41 3.91
CA PRO A 77 5.41 22.41 5.03
C PRO A 77 4.93 23.82 5.37
N ASN A 78 3.63 23.97 5.62
CA ASN A 78 3.10 25.23 6.12
C ASN A 78 3.45 25.38 7.61
N PRO A 79 3.90 26.55 8.07
CA PRO A 79 4.16 26.77 9.48
C PRO A 79 2.84 26.66 10.27
N PRO A 80 2.88 26.18 11.52
CA PRO A 80 1.69 25.89 12.32
C PRO A 80 0.79 27.12 12.53
N ASP A 81 1.37 28.32 12.50
CA ASP A 81 0.69 29.61 12.70
C ASP A 81 -0.02 30.16 11.45
N ARG A 82 0.16 29.53 10.28
CA ARG A 82 -0.51 29.94 9.03
C ARG A 82 -1.55 28.90 8.62
N GLN A 83 -2.72 29.01 9.24
CA GLN A 83 -3.92 28.23 8.92
C GLN A 83 -4.69 28.75 7.68
N ASN A 84 -4.14 29.72 6.95
CA ASN A 84 -4.67 30.08 5.65
C ASN A 84 -4.23 29.03 4.63
N ASN A 85 -5.17 28.48 3.84
CA ASN A 85 -5.01 27.47 2.78
C ASN A 85 -3.98 27.79 1.66
N ARG A 86 -3.13 28.80 1.83
CA ARG A 86 -2.11 29.20 0.86
C ARG A 86 -0.84 28.41 1.09
N GLN A 87 -0.49 27.59 0.11
CA GLN A 87 0.75 26.82 0.08
C GLN A 87 1.98 27.73 0.25
N THR A 88 2.84 27.38 1.20
CA THR A 88 4.11 28.09 1.45
C THR A 88 5.01 28.01 0.21
N ARG A 89 5.65 29.13 -0.13
CA ARG A 89 6.55 29.25 -1.28
C ARG A 89 7.89 29.82 -0.86
N ALA A 90 8.97 29.27 -1.40
CA ALA A 90 10.33 29.74 -1.20
C ALA A 90 11.01 30.03 -2.55
N ARG A 91 12.12 30.80 -2.54
CA ARG A 91 12.88 31.10 -3.76
C ARG A 91 13.63 29.85 -4.23
N CYS A 92 13.56 29.53 -5.52
CA CYS A 92 14.32 28.41 -6.06
C CYS A 92 15.81 28.75 -6.11
N VAL A 93 16.66 27.88 -5.56
CA VAL A 93 18.13 28.09 -5.50
C VAL A 93 18.76 28.19 -6.89
N VAL A 94 18.39 27.29 -7.80
CA VAL A 94 18.88 27.30 -9.19
C VAL A 94 18.44 28.58 -9.93
N CYS A 95 17.18 29.00 -9.78
CA CYS A 95 16.75 30.24 -10.42
C CYS A 95 17.46 31.47 -9.83
N SER A 96 17.75 31.45 -8.54
CA SER A 96 18.52 32.50 -7.87
C SER A 96 19.96 32.55 -8.36
N SER A 97 20.62 31.41 -8.58
CA SER A 97 22.00 31.36 -9.10
C SER A 97 22.09 31.86 -10.55
N HIS A 98 21.04 31.63 -11.36
CA HIS A 98 20.92 32.18 -12.72
C HIS A 98 20.45 33.65 -12.75
N GLY A 99 20.31 34.33 -11.61
CA GLY A 99 19.93 35.75 -11.55
C GLY A 99 18.44 36.03 -11.83
N ILE A 100 17.58 35.00 -11.89
CA ILE A 100 16.14 35.14 -12.10
C ILE A 100 15.48 35.57 -10.78
N ARG A 101 15.33 36.88 -10.60
CA ARG A 101 14.68 37.47 -9.41
C ARG A 101 13.16 37.33 -9.53
N GLY A 102 12.53 36.66 -8.55
CA GLY A 102 11.06 36.58 -8.43
C GLY A 102 10.45 35.18 -8.57
N ARG A 103 11.22 34.16 -8.98
CA ARG A 103 10.71 32.80 -9.10
C ARG A 103 10.64 32.10 -7.74
N SER A 104 9.43 31.94 -7.23
CA SER A 104 9.13 31.16 -6.03
C SER A 104 8.44 29.83 -6.37
N THR A 105 8.73 28.79 -5.60
CA THR A 105 8.24 27.43 -5.77
C THR A 105 7.60 26.94 -4.48
N PRO A 106 6.48 26.19 -4.56
CA PRO A 106 5.92 25.50 -3.41
C PRO A 106 6.60 24.14 -3.13
N PHE A 107 7.55 23.74 -3.97
CA PHE A 107 8.21 22.44 -3.90
C PHE A 107 9.63 22.55 -3.35
N MET A 108 10.05 21.50 -2.63
CA MET A 108 11.40 21.28 -2.13
C MET A 108 11.82 19.82 -2.37
N CYS A 109 13.12 19.57 -2.41
CA CYS A 109 13.63 18.20 -2.37
C CYS A 109 13.58 17.68 -0.93
N GLU A 110 12.95 16.52 -0.72
CA GLU A 110 12.84 15.89 0.60
C GLU A 110 14.22 15.61 1.22
N SER A 111 15.14 15.04 0.43
CA SER A 111 16.46 14.65 0.91
C SER A 111 17.45 15.80 1.06
N CYS A 112 17.36 16.84 0.23
CA CYS A 112 18.29 17.98 0.31
C CYS A 112 17.72 19.14 1.15
N ASN A 113 16.41 19.14 1.43
CA ASN A 113 15.70 20.24 2.06
C ASN A 113 15.87 21.60 1.34
N VAL A 114 16.04 21.57 0.01
CA VAL A 114 16.26 22.76 -0.82
C VAL A 114 15.03 23.07 -1.67
N PRO A 115 14.56 24.34 -1.71
CA PRO A 115 13.47 24.75 -2.59
C PRO A 115 13.90 24.77 -4.05
N LEU A 116 13.21 23.97 -4.88
CA LEU A 116 13.50 23.80 -6.31
C LEU A 116 12.20 23.86 -7.12
N CYS A 117 12.25 24.44 -8.31
CA CYS A 117 11.13 24.31 -9.24
C CYS A 117 11.02 22.87 -9.72
N ALA A 118 9.81 22.30 -9.67
CA ALA A 118 9.56 20.92 -10.10
C ALA A 118 10.02 20.66 -11.54
N VAL A 119 9.82 21.64 -12.42
CA VAL A 119 10.22 21.57 -13.83
C VAL A 119 11.63 22.16 -14.00
N ASN A 120 12.52 21.42 -14.68
CA ASN A 120 13.89 21.77 -15.06
C ASN A 120 14.90 21.98 -13.91
N CYS A 121 14.59 22.76 -12.89
CA CYS A 121 15.53 23.06 -11.80
C CYS A 121 15.79 21.84 -10.91
N PHE A 122 14.78 21.02 -10.66
CA PHE A 122 14.94 19.79 -9.89
C PHE A 122 15.91 18.82 -10.57
N LYS A 123 15.78 18.64 -11.89
CA LYS A 123 16.70 17.81 -12.67
C LYS A 123 18.11 18.41 -12.71
N ALA A 124 18.23 19.72 -12.97
CA ALA A 124 19.53 20.39 -13.04
C ALA A 124 20.31 20.32 -11.73
N TYR A 125 19.63 20.41 -10.58
CA TYR A 125 20.27 20.38 -9.26
C TYR A 125 20.80 18.99 -8.85
N HIS A 126 20.12 17.91 -9.26
CA HIS A 126 20.51 16.54 -8.89
C HIS A 126 21.32 15.82 -9.97
N ALA A 127 21.44 16.41 -11.17
CA ALA A 127 22.25 15.87 -12.26
C ALA A 127 23.67 16.46 -12.33
N SER A 128 23.97 17.44 -11.46
CA SER A 128 25.31 18.02 -11.28
C SER A 128 26.06 17.35 -10.14
#